data_AF-A0A1G2ZZU2-F1
#
_entry.id   AF-A0A1G2ZZU2-F1
#
_cell.length_a   1.000
_cell.length_b   1.000
_cell.length_c   1.000
_cell.angle_alpha   90.00
_cell.angle_beta   90.00
_cell.angle_gamma   90.00
#
_symmetry.space_group_name_H-M   'P 1'
#
loop_
_entity.id
_entity.type
_entity.pdbx_description
1 polymer ?
#
loop_
_entity_poly.entity_id
_entity_poly.type
_entity_poly.pdbx_seq_one_letter_code
_entity_poly.pdbx_strand_id
1 'polypeptide(L)'
;MCKQLTFSVVFGLVICVSVAQARLIHHWRLDENPAAGTVAVDSIGGLNGTIQGAQTVPGKSGNALSFDGADDVVTIENFTPPQQGTIAFWMTCESTTTFCRKRR
;
A
#
# COMPACT_ATOMS: atom_id res chain seq x y z
N MET A 1 -11.72 48.33 -44.72
CA MET A 1 -12.61 47.86 -43.64
C MET A 1 -12.42 46.36 -43.46
N CYS A 2 -12.01 45.91 -42.26
CA CYS A 2 -12.05 44.53 -41.71
C CYS A 2 -11.32 43.40 -42.47
N LYS A 3 -10.61 42.45 -41.85
CA LYS A 3 -10.25 42.15 -40.46
C LYS A 3 -9.22 40.99 -40.49
N GLN A 4 -8.18 41.13 -39.68
CA GLN A 4 -7.42 40.13 -38.91
C GLN A 4 -7.40 38.62 -39.28
N LEU A 5 -6.15 38.14 -39.37
CA LEU A 5 -5.55 36.83 -39.04
C LEU A 5 -6.41 35.70 -38.46
N THR A 6 -6.16 34.45 -38.91
CA THR A 6 -5.80 33.34 -37.99
C THR A 6 -5.13 32.15 -38.73
N PHE A 7 -3.99 31.71 -38.19
CA PHE A 7 -3.24 30.50 -38.54
C PHE A 7 -3.89 29.32 -37.81
N SER A 8 -4.38 28.30 -38.50
CA SER A 8 -4.87 27.08 -37.86
C SER A 8 -3.92 25.94 -38.15
N VAL A 9 -2.94 25.76 -37.25
CA VAL A 9 -2.13 24.55 -37.18
C VAL A 9 -3.05 23.40 -36.82
N VAL A 10 -3.27 22.47 -37.75
CA VAL A 10 -3.91 21.19 -37.47
C VAL A 10 -2.89 20.36 -36.67
N PHE A 11 -2.86 20.56 -35.35
CA PHE A 11 -2.15 19.68 -34.42
C PHE A 11 -3.19 19.03 -33.52
N GLY A 12 -3.66 17.87 -33.95
CA GLY A 12 -4.72 17.14 -33.26
C GLY A 12 -4.54 15.64 -33.40
N LEU A 13 -3.33 15.12 -33.16
CA LEU A 13 -3.19 13.73 -32.76
C LEU A 13 -3.74 13.63 -31.33
N VAL A 14 -5.04 13.35 -31.22
CA VAL A 14 -5.65 12.93 -29.96
C VAL A 14 -5.12 11.53 -29.67
N ILE A 15 -3.97 11.46 -29.01
CA ILE A 15 -3.52 10.22 -28.38
C ILE A 15 -4.46 10.02 -27.19
N CYS A 16 -5.41 9.10 -27.32
CA CYS A 16 -6.12 8.55 -26.17
C CYS A 16 -5.13 7.68 -25.38
N VAL A 17 -4.18 8.30 -24.67
CA VAL A 17 -3.40 7.59 -23.66
C VAL A 17 -4.38 7.29 -22.53
N SER A 18 -4.92 6.07 -22.52
CA SER A 18 -5.48 5.52 -21.29
C SER A 18 -4.29 5.29 -20.35
N VAL A 19 -3.98 6.30 -19.54
CA VAL A 19 -3.03 6.15 -18.44
C VAL A 19 -3.56 5.02 -17.57
N ALA A 20 -2.88 3.88 -17.55
CA ALA A 20 -3.12 2.85 -16.57
C ALA A 20 -2.70 3.43 -15.21
N GLN A 21 -3.64 4.10 -14.54
CA GLN A 21 -3.38 4.70 -13.25
C GLN A 21 -3.48 3.59 -12.20
N ALA A 22 -2.33 3.10 -11.75
CA ALA A 22 -2.25 2.28 -10.54
C ALA A 22 -2.67 3.17 -9.36
N ARG A 23 -3.94 3.03 -8.94
CA ARG A 23 -4.48 3.75 -7.80
C ARG A 23 -4.22 2.94 -6.54
N LEU A 24 -3.48 3.52 -5.60
CA LEU A 24 -3.40 3.00 -4.24
C LEU A 24 -4.79 3.14 -3.60
N ILE A 25 -5.39 2.03 -3.18
CA ILE A 25 -6.74 1.99 -2.60
C ILE A 25 -6.72 1.75 -1.08
N HIS A 26 -5.65 1.17 -0.56
CA HIS A 26 -5.44 0.94 0.88
C HIS A 26 -3.96 1.06 1.22
N HIS A 27 -3.65 1.57 2.41
CA HIS A 27 -2.29 1.68 2.90
C HIS A 27 -2.24 1.66 4.43
N TRP A 28 -1.97 0.47 4.97
CA TRP A 28 -1.61 0.24 6.36
C TRP A 28 -0.11 0.42 6.52
N ARG A 29 0.28 1.38 7.36
CA ARG A 29 1.70 1.72 7.57
C ARG A 29 2.35 0.81 8.59
N LEU A 30 1.56 0.32 9.55
CA LEU A 30 2.04 -0.48 10.68
C LEU A 30 3.13 0.24 11.49
N ASP A 31 3.12 1.57 11.43
CA ASP A 31 4.11 2.46 12.05
C ASP A 31 3.55 3.21 13.27
N GLU A 32 2.34 2.84 13.71
CA GLU A 32 1.64 3.50 14.80
C GLU A 32 2.46 3.45 16.09
N ASN A 33 2.32 4.49 16.92
CA ASN A 33 2.93 4.51 18.23
C ASN A 33 2.38 3.31 19.04
N PRO A 34 3.21 2.53 19.76
CA PRO A 34 2.74 1.48 20.66
C PRO A 34 1.61 1.93 21.62
N ALA A 35 1.59 3.21 22.00
CA ALA A 35 0.53 3.80 22.83
C ALA A 35 -0.82 4.00 22.09
N ALA A 36 -0.85 3.93 20.75
CA ALA A 36 -2.05 4.02 19.94
C ALA A 36 -2.94 2.75 20.02
N GLY A 37 -2.43 1.67 20.62
CA GLY A 37 -3.18 0.46 20.90
C GLY A 37 -3.16 -0.56 19.75
N THR A 38 -4.25 -1.30 19.61
CA THR A 38 -4.36 -2.49 18.74
C THR A 38 -4.97 -2.18 17.37
N VAL A 39 -4.73 -0.99 16.83
CA VAL A 39 -5.34 -0.54 15.56
C VAL A 39 -4.26 -0.24 14.53
N ALA A 40 -4.29 -0.96 13.41
CA ALA A 40 -3.52 -0.67 12.20
C ALA A 40 -4.34 0.26 11.30
N VAL A 41 -3.92 1.51 11.14
CA VAL A 41 -4.73 2.53 10.45
C VAL A 41 -4.53 2.43 8.94
N ASP A 42 -5.64 2.32 8.20
CA ASP A 42 -5.60 2.47 6.74
C ASP A 42 -5.68 3.97 6.38
N SER A 43 -4.53 4.50 5.95
CA SER A 43 -4.41 5.93 5.64
C SER A 43 -5.06 6.37 4.33
N ILE A 44 -5.63 5.45 3.55
CA ILE A 44 -6.24 5.74 2.24
C ILE A 44 -7.72 5.31 2.18
N GLY A 45 -8.00 4.04 2.46
CA GLY A 45 -9.34 3.46 2.26
C GLY A 45 -10.21 3.46 3.52
N GLY A 46 -9.63 3.79 4.69
CA GLY A 46 -10.34 3.82 5.97
C GLY A 46 -10.71 2.43 6.53
N LEU A 47 -10.26 1.34 5.92
CA LEU A 47 -10.46 -0.02 6.44
C LEU A 47 -9.37 -0.35 7.47
N ASN A 48 -9.54 0.12 8.69
CA ASN A 48 -8.57 -0.15 9.76
C ASN A 48 -8.51 -1.66 10.08
N GLY A 49 -7.30 -2.14 10.38
CA GLY A 49 -7.06 -3.48 10.88
C GLY A 49 -7.03 -3.52 12.40
N THR A 50 -7.41 -4.66 12.96
CA THR A 50 -7.26 -4.97 14.39
C THR A 50 -6.03 -5.85 14.57
N ILE A 51 -5.10 -5.40 15.41
CA ILE A 51 -3.85 -6.08 15.74
C ILE A 51 -4.09 -6.98 16.95
N GLN A 52 -3.69 -8.25 16.85
CA GLN A 52 -3.71 -9.22 17.94
C GLN A 52 -2.34 -9.88 18.04
N GLY A 53 -1.76 -9.92 19.25
CA GLY A 53 -0.47 -10.56 19.55
C GLY A 53 0.76 -9.77 19.09
N ALA A 54 0.74 -9.28 17.84
CA ALA A 54 1.91 -8.68 17.20
C ALA A 54 2.45 -7.45 17.96
N GLN A 55 3.77 -7.35 18.03
CA GLN A 55 4.46 -6.28 18.77
C GLN A 55 5.06 -5.24 17.83
N THR A 56 4.98 -3.97 18.21
CA THR A 56 5.64 -2.88 17.47
C THR A 56 7.15 -2.93 17.66
N VAL A 57 7.90 -2.94 16.56
CA VAL A 57 9.37 -2.94 16.51
C VAL A 57 9.87 -1.88 15.54
N PRO A 58 11.15 -1.47 15.57
CA PRO A 58 11.72 -0.62 14.53
C PRO A 58 11.63 -1.29 13.15
N GLY A 59 11.06 -0.58 12.18
CA GLY A 59 10.83 -1.07 10.83
C GLY A 59 11.86 -0.60 9.81
N LYS A 60 11.63 -0.94 8.53
CA LYS A 60 12.45 -0.43 7.41
C LYS A 60 12.39 1.11 7.31
N SER A 61 11.25 1.69 7.66
CA SER A 61 11.01 3.13 7.79
C SER A 61 10.00 3.32 8.92
N GLY A 62 10.36 4.07 9.97
CA GLY A 62 9.50 4.19 11.16
C GLY A 62 9.43 2.89 11.96
N ASN A 63 8.23 2.51 12.39
CA ASN A 63 7.98 1.24 13.08
C ASN A 63 7.46 0.17 12.10
N ALA A 64 7.35 -1.06 12.59
CA ALA A 64 6.75 -2.22 11.94
C ALA A 64 6.13 -3.14 13.00
N LEU A 65 5.43 -4.18 12.56
CA LEU A 65 4.96 -5.26 13.43
C LEU A 65 5.86 -6.48 13.31
N SER A 66 6.24 -7.06 14.45
CA SER A 66 6.88 -8.37 14.55
C SER A 66 5.82 -9.45 14.73
N PHE A 67 5.95 -10.54 13.97
CA PHE A 67 5.07 -11.69 14.00
C PHE A 67 5.89 -12.92 14.38
N ASP A 68 5.60 -13.53 15.53
CA ASP A 68 6.35 -14.66 16.08
C ASP A 68 5.94 -16.03 15.49
N GLY A 69 4.80 -16.07 14.79
CA GLY A 69 4.25 -17.25 14.14
C GLY A 69 3.33 -18.13 14.99
N ALA A 70 2.94 -17.70 16.20
CA ALA A 70 2.02 -18.41 17.07
C ALA A 70 0.56 -17.93 16.91
N ASP A 71 0.25 -16.71 17.35
CA ASP A 71 -1.11 -16.14 17.37
C ASP A 71 -1.16 -14.67 16.90
N ASP A 72 -0.06 -14.18 16.35
CA ASP A 72 0.07 -12.81 15.85
C ASP A 72 -0.66 -12.61 14.52
N VAL A 73 -1.69 -11.75 14.50
CA VAL A 73 -2.46 -11.43 13.29
C VAL A 73 -2.87 -9.95 13.22
N VAL A 74 -3.06 -9.46 12.00
CA VAL A 74 -3.82 -8.23 11.73
C VAL A 74 -5.05 -8.58 10.92
N THR A 75 -6.22 -8.34 11.48
CA THR A 75 -7.50 -8.67 10.84
C THR A 75 -8.14 -7.41 10.27
N ILE A 76 -8.42 -7.43 8.96
CA ILE A 76 -9.16 -6.36 8.28
C ILE A 76 -10.56 -6.89 7.96
N GLU A 77 -11.57 -6.34 8.60
CA GLU A 77 -12.96 -6.73 8.35
C GLU A 77 -13.52 -6.08 7.09
N ASN A 78 -14.45 -6.77 6.41
CA ASN A 78 -15.17 -6.26 5.24
C ASN A 78 -14.28 -5.86 4.04
N PHE A 79 -13.05 -6.37 3.96
CA PHE A 79 -12.17 -6.14 2.82
C PHE A 79 -12.71 -6.87 1.57
N THR A 80 -13.00 -6.10 0.52
CA THR A 80 -13.41 -6.62 -0.79
C THR A 80 -12.31 -6.34 -1.80
N PRO A 81 -11.42 -7.32 -2.11
CA PRO A 81 -10.34 -7.10 -3.05
C PRO A 81 -10.87 -6.83 -4.47
N PRO A 82 -10.21 -5.94 -5.24
CA PRO A 82 -10.56 -5.73 -6.64
C PRO A 82 -10.23 -6.99 -7.47
N GLN A 83 -10.89 -7.15 -8.63
CA GLN A 83 -10.60 -8.27 -9.54
C GLN A 83 -9.15 -8.30 -10.03
N GLN A 84 -8.48 -7.15 -10.10
CA GLN A 84 -7.08 -7.01 -10.48
C GLN A 84 -6.43 -5.96 -9.59
N GLY A 85 -5.20 -6.23 -9.14
CA GLY A 85 -4.49 -5.33 -8.24
C GLY A 85 -3.06 -5.78 -7.97
N THR A 86 -2.36 -4.96 -7.20
CA THR A 86 -0.98 -5.22 -6.76
C THR A 86 -0.89 -4.96 -5.27
N ILE A 87 -0.18 -5.82 -4.57
CA ILE A 87 0.15 -5.66 -3.15
C ILE A 87 1.67 -5.54 -3.06
N ALA A 88 2.14 -4.56 -2.28
CA ALA A 88 3.56 -4.36 -2.03
C ALA A 88 3.75 -4.07 -0.53
N PHE A 89 4.78 -4.66 0.07
CA PHE A 89 5.10 -4.48 1.48
C PHE A 89 6.59 -4.76 1.72
N TRP A 90 7.12 -4.20 2.81
CA TRP A 90 8.44 -4.56 3.32
C TRP A 90 8.29 -5.67 4.34
N MET A 91 9.17 -6.67 4.28
CA MET A 91 9.27 -7.71 5.30
C MET A 91 10.73 -8.03 5.59
N THR A 92 11.02 -8.30 6.85
CA THR A 92 12.29 -8.87 7.30
C THR A 92 11.99 -10.22 7.93
N CYS A 93 12.67 -11.27 7.48
CA CYS A 93 12.55 -12.56 8.13
C CYS A 93 13.65 -12.71 9.18
N GLU A 94 13.26 -12.96 10.42
CA GLU A 94 14.21 -13.46 11.43
C GLU A 94 14.36 -14.97 11.25
N SER A 95 15.59 -15.40 10.97
CA SER A 95 15.88 -16.79 10.62
C SER A 95 16.14 -17.62 11.87
N THR A 96 15.08 -17.94 12.62
CA THR A 96 15.19 -18.96 13.67
C THR A 96 14.69 -20.33 13.19
N THR A 97 13.86 -20.38 12.13
CA THR A 97 13.41 -21.62 11.48
C THR A 97 13.20 -21.48 9.96
N THR A 98 14.23 -21.81 9.18
CA THR A 98 14.22 -22.40 7.82
C THR A 98 13.52 -21.72 6.62
N PHE A 99 12.57 -20.79 6.75
CA PHE A 99 11.79 -20.33 5.57
C PHE A 99 12.54 -19.34 4.65
N CYS A 100 13.41 -18.47 5.18
CA CYS A 100 14.06 -17.41 4.37
C CYS A 100 15.49 -17.75 3.90
N ARG A 101 15.77 -19.02 3.57
CA ARG A 101 16.99 -19.36 2.83
C ARG A 101 16.72 -19.28 1.34
N LYS A 102 17.14 -18.17 0.71
CA LYS A 102 17.26 -18.02 -0.75
C LYS A 102 17.98 -19.25 -1.31
N ARG A 103 17.26 -20.14 -2.01
CA ARG A 103 17.90 -21.20 -2.79
C ARG A 103 18.71 -20.50 -3.88
N ARG A 104 20.03 -20.71 -3.86
CA ARG A 104 20.92 -20.32 -4.96
C ARG A 104 20.61 -21.17 -6.18
#